data_AF-A0AAP2E0W5-F1
#
_entry.id   AF-A0AAP2E0W5-F1
#
_cell.length_a   1.000
_cell.length_b   1.000
_cell.length_c   1.000
_cell.angle_alpha   90.00
_cell.angle_beta   90.00
_cell.angle_gamma   90.00
#
_symmetry.space_group_name_H-M   'P 1'
#
loop_
_entity.id
_entity.type
_entity.pdbx_description
1 polymer ?
#
loop_
_entity_poly.entity_id
_entity_poly.type
_entity_poly.pdbx_seq_one_letter_code
_entity_poly.pdbx_strand_id
1 'polypeptide(L)'
;MKNIETILRTIERELIRTYAVLDAWFDEEPGVLQYLPAGGGRCCSEVLEQLMHTNGNLLSSIEMACREAHKLAAEAAIDQTTDWSHYTLLEALALERCMHTLYTAAVTQTLSHDDIRSRMRRQLGICLDHLDTLCHGEGTLYKTTLPLHEPLTLDVYQHLYFLAHFGRSHVKRLEENKAEFALLGRNLN
;
A
#
# COMPACT_ATOMS: atom_id res chain seq x y z
N MET A 1 -3.18 -0.44 -24.68
CA MET A 1 -3.35 -1.78 -24.09
C MET A 1 -1.98 -2.35 -23.75
N LYS A 2 -1.81 -2.98 -22.60
CA LYS A 2 -0.60 -3.71 -22.19
C LYS A 2 -0.95 -5.18 -21.93
N ASN A 3 0.02 -6.06 -22.17
CA ASN A 3 -0.09 -7.48 -21.86
C ASN A 3 -0.12 -7.71 -20.34
N ILE A 4 -0.92 -8.68 -19.89
CA ILE A 4 -1.11 -8.96 -18.46
C ILE A 4 0.18 -9.36 -17.75
N GLU A 5 1.07 -10.14 -18.38
CA GLU A 5 2.35 -10.54 -17.79
C GLU A 5 3.21 -9.31 -17.45
N THR A 6 3.21 -8.31 -18.33
CA THR A 6 3.92 -7.04 -18.09
C THR A 6 3.35 -6.27 -16.92
N ILE A 7 2.03 -6.36 -16.73
CA ILE A 7 1.31 -5.70 -15.64
C ILE A 7 1.60 -6.40 -14.32
N LEU A 8 1.49 -7.73 -14.27
CA LEU A 8 1.80 -8.54 -13.10
C LEU A 8 3.23 -8.30 -12.62
N ARG A 9 4.22 -8.39 -13.52
CA ARG A 9 5.63 -8.10 -13.19
C ARG A 9 5.84 -6.67 -12.69
N THR A 10 5.06 -5.72 -13.21
CA THR A 10 5.13 -4.32 -12.75
C THR A 10 4.57 -4.20 -11.34
N ILE A 11 3.40 -4.77 -11.07
CA ILE A 11 2.75 -4.71 -9.75
C ILE A 11 3.60 -5.42 -8.71
N GLU A 12 4.08 -6.64 -9.00
CA GLU A 12 4.98 -7.41 -8.14
C GLU A 12 6.20 -6.56 -7.74
N ARG A 13 6.85 -5.95 -8.72
CA ARG A 13 8.03 -5.11 -8.49
C ARG A 13 7.71 -3.89 -7.63
N GLU A 14 6.60 -3.20 -7.88
CA GLU A 14 6.21 -2.04 -7.07
C GLU A 14 5.84 -2.45 -5.64
N LEU A 15 5.13 -3.58 -5.45
CA LEU A 15 4.84 -4.14 -4.12
C LEU A 15 6.12 -4.45 -3.35
N ILE A 16 7.03 -5.24 -3.93
CA ILE A 16 8.30 -5.63 -3.28
C ILE A 16 9.11 -4.38 -2.92
N ARG A 17 9.25 -3.43 -3.85
CA ARG A 17 10.01 -2.20 -3.61
C ARG A 17 9.40 -1.35 -2.50
N THR A 18 8.09 -1.10 -2.55
CA THR A 18 7.42 -0.29 -1.52
C THR A 18 7.58 -0.94 -0.15
N TYR A 19 7.28 -2.24 -0.03
CA TYR A 19 7.36 -2.92 1.26
C TYR A 19 8.79 -3.04 1.77
N ALA A 20 9.80 -3.19 0.90
CA ALA A 20 11.21 -3.17 1.30
C ALA A 20 11.62 -1.80 1.86
N VAL A 21 11.19 -0.70 1.23
CA VAL A 21 11.45 0.65 1.75
C VAL A 21 10.78 0.85 3.11
N LEU A 22 9.52 0.44 3.25
CA LEU A 22 8.80 0.53 4.53
C LEU A 22 9.42 -0.35 5.62
N ASP A 23 9.90 -1.55 5.27
CA ASP A 23 10.56 -2.45 6.19
C ASP A 23 11.87 -1.87 6.75
N ALA A 24 12.64 -1.16 5.92
CA ALA A 24 13.89 -0.52 6.32
C ALA A 24 13.69 0.63 7.33
N TRP A 25 12.50 1.27 7.34
CA TRP A 25 12.21 2.32 8.31
C TRP A 25 12.19 1.82 9.75
N PHE A 26 11.91 0.54 10.00
CA PHE A 26 11.98 -0.04 11.34
C PHE A 26 13.41 -0.14 11.88
N ASP A 27 14.42 0.00 11.03
CA ASP A 27 15.84 -0.05 11.40
C ASP A 27 16.43 1.36 11.68
N GLU A 28 15.61 2.41 11.60
CA GLU A 28 15.99 3.77 11.99
C GLU A 28 16.17 3.92 13.51
N GLU A 29 16.93 4.94 13.92
CA GLU A 29 17.17 5.15 15.35
C GLU A 29 15.87 5.51 16.12
N PRO A 30 15.75 5.11 17.40
CA PRO A 30 14.54 5.35 18.19
C PRO A 30 14.12 6.82 18.26
N GLY A 31 15.09 7.75 18.26
CA GLY A 31 14.83 9.19 18.26
C GLY A 31 14.07 9.65 17.02
N VAL A 32 14.46 9.17 15.83
CA VAL A 32 13.75 9.44 14.58
C VAL A 32 12.37 8.80 14.60
N LEU A 33 12.27 7.56 15.07
CA LEU A 33 11.00 6.82 15.09
C LEU A 33 9.92 7.42 15.98
N GLN A 34 10.34 8.07 17.07
CA GLN A 34 9.46 8.67 18.07
C GLN A 34 9.37 10.20 17.97
N TYR A 35 10.06 10.81 17.00
CA TYR A 35 10.03 12.24 16.82
C TYR A 35 8.62 12.74 16.47
N LEU A 36 8.11 13.67 17.27
CA LEU A 36 6.86 14.37 17.01
C LEU A 36 7.15 15.63 16.19
N PRO A 37 6.68 15.72 14.93
CA PRO A 37 6.93 16.87 14.08
C PRO A 37 6.29 18.14 14.65
N ALA A 38 6.93 19.30 14.48
CA ALA A 38 6.50 20.56 15.09
C ALA A 38 5.09 21.00 14.65
N GLY A 39 4.63 20.54 13.48
CA GLY A 39 3.28 20.74 12.98
C GLY A 39 2.18 19.96 13.70
N GLY A 40 2.50 19.20 14.75
CA GLY A 40 1.53 18.40 15.52
C GLY A 40 1.04 17.15 14.77
N GLY A 41 1.84 16.67 13.82
CA GLY A 41 1.59 15.42 13.09
C GLY A 41 1.98 14.17 13.88
N ARG A 42 1.88 13.02 13.21
CA ARG A 42 2.24 11.71 13.77
C ARG A 42 3.74 11.43 13.65
N CYS A 43 4.30 10.74 14.64
CA CYS A 43 5.68 10.22 14.54
C CYS A 43 5.76 9.07 13.54
N CYS A 44 6.98 8.68 13.15
CA CYS A 44 7.17 7.61 12.16
C CYS A 44 6.57 6.27 12.61
N SER A 45 6.66 5.95 13.91
CA SER A 45 6.06 4.73 14.48
C SER A 45 4.55 4.68 14.27
N GLU A 46 3.86 5.79 14.54
CA GLU A 46 2.42 5.91 14.37
C GLU A 46 2.00 5.85 12.89
N VAL A 47 2.80 6.46 12.00
CA VAL A 47 2.58 6.39 10.55
C VAL A 47 2.68 4.94 10.05
N LEU A 48 3.67 4.19 10.52
CA LEU A 48 3.86 2.78 10.13
C LEU A 48 2.72 1.89 10.68
N GLU A 49 2.31 2.07 11.94
CA GLU A 49 1.18 1.32 12.53
C GLU A 49 -0.13 1.59 11.76
N GLN A 50 -0.40 2.87 11.49
CA GLN A 50 -1.55 3.28 10.70
C GLN A 50 -1.55 2.65 9.31
N LEU A 51 -0.40 2.67 8.64
CA LEU A 51 -0.25 2.12 7.31
C LEU A 51 -0.51 0.61 7.31
N MET A 52 0.02 -0.11 8.30
CA MET A 52 -0.23 -1.54 8.48
C MET A 52 -1.73 -1.84 8.63
N HIS A 53 -2.46 -1.07 9.46
CA HIS A 53 -3.90 -1.25 9.62
C HIS A 53 -4.67 -0.95 8.33
N THR A 54 -4.34 0.17 7.68
CA THR A 54 -5.02 0.60 6.45
C THR A 54 -4.80 -0.42 5.34
N ASN A 55 -3.57 -0.89 5.16
CA ASN A 55 -3.25 -1.94 4.20
C ASN A 55 -4.01 -3.23 4.49
N GLY A 56 -4.11 -3.66 5.75
CA GLY A 56 -4.88 -4.84 6.13
C GLY A 56 -6.37 -4.74 5.78
N ASN A 57 -6.98 -3.58 6.00
CA ASN A 57 -8.38 -3.32 5.63
C ASN A 57 -8.59 -3.33 4.11
N LEU A 58 -7.68 -2.71 3.35
CA LEU A 58 -7.72 -2.72 1.90
C LEU A 58 -7.54 -4.15 1.37
N LEU A 59 -6.58 -4.88 1.90
CA LEU A 59 -6.27 -6.26 1.51
C LEU A 59 -7.46 -7.21 1.73
N SER A 60 -8.24 -7.01 2.79
CA SER A 60 -9.45 -7.82 3.03
C SER A 60 -10.48 -7.66 1.89
N SER A 61 -10.60 -6.46 1.31
CA SER A 61 -11.44 -6.23 0.13
C SER A 61 -10.86 -6.89 -1.13
N ILE A 62 -9.53 -6.88 -1.26
CA ILE A 62 -8.81 -7.51 -2.37
C ILE A 62 -8.97 -9.03 -2.34
N GLU A 63 -8.79 -9.66 -1.18
CA GLU A 63 -8.97 -11.10 -1.00
C GLU A 63 -10.36 -11.56 -1.44
N MET A 64 -11.39 -10.77 -1.13
CA MET A 64 -12.75 -11.04 -1.61
C MET A 64 -12.84 -10.94 -3.14
N ALA A 65 -12.29 -9.88 -3.74
CA ALA A 65 -12.26 -9.71 -5.18
C ALA A 65 -11.50 -10.83 -5.89
N CYS A 66 -10.37 -11.30 -5.34
CA CYS A 66 -9.61 -12.43 -5.86
C CYS A 66 -10.44 -13.71 -5.92
N ARG A 67 -11.21 -14.00 -4.87
CA ARG A 67 -12.09 -15.18 -4.83
C ARG A 67 -13.17 -15.13 -5.90
N GLU A 68 -13.78 -13.97 -6.12
CA GLU A 68 -14.81 -13.81 -7.15
C GLU A 68 -14.23 -13.83 -8.56
N ALA A 69 -13.07 -13.20 -8.78
CA ALA A 69 -12.32 -13.26 -10.04
C ALA A 69 -11.99 -14.72 -10.44
N HIS A 70 -11.51 -15.51 -9.48
CA HIS A 70 -11.18 -16.91 -9.71
C HIS A 70 -12.42 -17.77 -10.07
N LYS A 71 -13.57 -17.51 -9.45
CA LYS A 71 -14.83 -18.19 -9.82
C LYS A 71 -15.24 -17.86 -11.26
N LEU A 72 -15.19 -16.59 -11.63
CA LEU A 72 -15.56 -16.14 -12.98
C LEU A 72 -14.64 -16.71 -14.06
N ALA A 73 -13.37 -16.96 -13.74
CA ALA A 73 -12.41 -17.56 -14.67
C ALA A 73 -12.79 -18.98 -15.11
N ALA A 74 -13.66 -19.68 -14.37
CA ALA A 74 -14.18 -20.99 -14.77
C ALA A 74 -15.18 -20.91 -15.94
N GLU A 75 -15.77 -19.74 -16.19
CA GLU A 75 -16.91 -19.56 -17.10
C GLU A 75 -16.66 -18.53 -18.22
N ALA A 76 -15.64 -17.67 -18.06
CA ALA A 76 -15.36 -16.57 -18.97
C ALA A 76 -14.02 -16.73 -19.71
N ALA A 77 -13.98 -16.24 -20.96
CA ALA A 77 -12.71 -16.05 -21.66
C ALA A 77 -11.94 -14.88 -21.02
N ILE A 78 -10.63 -15.07 -20.84
CA ILE A 78 -9.75 -14.05 -20.24
C ILE A 78 -9.04 -13.28 -21.35
N ASP A 79 -9.25 -11.96 -21.39
CA ASP A 79 -8.43 -11.06 -22.20
C ASP A 79 -7.03 -10.97 -21.57
N GLN A 80 -6.01 -11.28 -22.37
CA GLN A 80 -4.60 -11.21 -21.96
C GLN A 80 -4.04 -9.78 -22.01
N THR A 81 -4.91 -8.79 -22.26
CA THR A 81 -4.55 -7.40 -22.35
C THR A 81 -5.51 -6.52 -21.55
N THR A 82 -5.02 -5.40 -21.04
CA THR A 82 -5.86 -4.39 -20.38
C THR A 82 -5.33 -2.99 -20.63
N ASP A 83 -6.16 -1.98 -20.36
CA ASP A 83 -5.79 -0.59 -20.53
C ASP A 83 -4.94 -0.08 -19.37
N TRP A 84 -3.68 0.25 -19.67
CA TRP A 84 -2.72 0.78 -18.71
C TRP A 84 -3.03 2.20 -18.27
N SER A 85 -3.76 2.98 -19.07
CA SER A 85 -4.07 4.39 -18.76
C SER A 85 -4.77 4.54 -17.40
N HIS A 86 -5.58 3.54 -17.04
CA HIS A 86 -6.29 3.48 -15.76
C HIS A 86 -5.33 3.30 -14.57
N TYR A 87 -4.16 2.68 -14.75
CA TYR A 87 -3.18 2.46 -13.68
C TYR A 87 -2.41 3.74 -13.34
N THR A 88 -2.06 4.56 -14.34
CA THR A 88 -1.34 5.82 -14.11
C THR A 88 -2.13 6.82 -13.27
N LEU A 89 -3.48 6.79 -13.34
CA LEU A 89 -4.33 7.62 -12.50
C LEU A 89 -4.30 7.20 -11.03
N LEU A 90 -4.03 5.91 -10.74
CA LEU A 90 -4.02 5.38 -9.38
C LEU A 90 -2.87 5.94 -8.55
N GLU A 91 -1.76 6.32 -9.16
CA GLU A 91 -0.62 6.92 -8.45
C GLU A 91 -0.99 8.26 -7.83
N ALA A 92 -1.67 9.12 -8.61
CA ALA A 92 -2.16 10.41 -8.13
C ALA A 92 -3.24 10.24 -7.03
N LEU A 93 -4.16 9.29 -7.23
CA LEU A 93 -5.23 9.00 -6.27
C LEU A 93 -4.70 8.40 -4.97
N ALA A 94 -3.65 7.57 -5.03
CA ALA A 94 -2.99 7.03 -3.85
C ALA A 94 -2.36 8.13 -2.99
N LEU A 95 -1.75 9.13 -3.63
CA LEU A 95 -1.19 10.30 -2.95
C LEU A 95 -2.29 11.14 -2.29
N GLU A 96 -3.40 11.40 -2.98
CA GLU A 96 -4.55 12.11 -2.42
C GLU A 96 -5.14 11.38 -1.23
N ARG A 97 -5.33 10.05 -1.33
CA ARG A 97 -5.85 9.24 -0.22
C ARG A 97 -4.93 9.27 0.99
N CYS A 98 -3.61 9.17 0.80
CA CYS A 98 -2.62 9.28 1.87
C CYS A 98 -2.90 10.49 2.75
N MET A 99 -3.16 11.66 2.14
CA MET A 99 -3.46 12.90 2.86
C MET A 99 -4.73 12.81 3.72
N HIS A 100 -5.77 12.11 3.27
CA HIS A 100 -7.02 11.92 4.02
C HIS A 100 -6.92 10.86 5.13
N THR A 101 -6.22 9.75 4.87
CA THR A 101 -6.12 8.66 5.85
C THR A 101 -5.37 9.08 7.10
N LEU A 102 -4.36 9.96 6.99
CA LEU A 102 -3.53 10.46 8.10
C LEU A 102 -4.31 10.99 9.30
N TYR A 103 -5.55 11.44 9.10
CA TYR A 103 -6.36 12.07 10.15
C TYR A 103 -7.45 11.18 10.76
N THR A 104 -7.77 10.03 10.16
CA THR A 104 -9.02 9.30 10.49
C THR A 104 -8.81 7.87 10.99
N ALA A 105 -7.68 7.22 10.70
CA ALA A 105 -7.43 5.87 11.18
C ALA A 105 -6.89 5.88 12.63
N ALA A 106 -7.49 5.06 13.49
CA ALA A 106 -7.05 4.87 14.87
C ALA A 106 -5.63 4.28 14.89
N VAL A 107 -4.77 4.84 15.74
CA VAL A 107 -3.47 4.30 16.11
C VAL A 107 -3.56 3.97 17.59
N THR A 108 -3.13 2.77 17.96
CA THR A 108 -3.22 2.33 19.34
C THR A 108 -1.91 2.54 20.08
N GLN A 109 -0.78 2.55 19.36
CA GLN A 109 0.58 2.46 19.91
C GLN A 109 0.76 1.27 20.86
N THR A 110 -0.11 0.25 20.77
CA THR A 110 -0.05 -0.95 21.63
C THR A 110 0.80 -2.05 21.02
N LEU A 111 1.06 -1.99 19.71
CA LEU A 111 1.84 -2.98 18.98
C LEU A 111 3.32 -2.62 19.01
N SER A 112 4.17 -3.64 19.19
CA SER A 112 5.61 -3.45 19.04
C SER A 112 5.97 -3.21 17.56
N HIS A 113 7.12 -2.58 17.32
CA HIS A 113 7.66 -2.43 15.97
C HIS A 113 7.83 -3.79 15.26
N ASP A 114 8.27 -4.82 15.99
CA ASP A 114 8.40 -6.18 15.45
C ASP A 114 7.05 -6.78 15.03
N ASP A 115 5.98 -6.53 15.80
CA ASP A 115 4.63 -6.97 15.45
C ASP A 115 4.13 -6.27 14.18
N ILE A 116 4.31 -4.95 14.10
CA ILE A 116 3.89 -4.15 12.94
C ILE A 116 4.66 -4.62 11.70
N ARG A 117 5.99 -4.74 11.80
CA ARG A 117 6.88 -5.21 10.72
C ARG A 117 6.49 -6.61 10.26
N SER A 118 6.25 -7.53 11.17
CA SER A 118 5.82 -8.90 10.86
C SER A 118 4.47 -8.94 10.14
N ARG A 119 3.51 -8.11 10.54
CA ARG A 119 2.20 -8.01 9.87
C ARG A 119 2.33 -7.43 8.47
N MET A 120 3.14 -6.40 8.27
CA MET A 120 3.37 -5.82 6.94
C MET A 120 4.05 -6.83 6.00
N ARG A 121 5.03 -7.59 6.49
CA ARG A 121 5.65 -8.69 5.72
C ARG A 121 4.63 -9.76 5.32
N ARG A 122 3.73 -10.14 6.22
CA ARG A 122 2.62 -11.05 5.89
C ARG A 122 1.69 -10.47 4.83
N GLN A 123 1.35 -9.19 4.92
CA GLN A 123 0.51 -8.52 3.92
C GLN A 123 1.15 -8.53 2.53
N LEU A 124 2.47 -8.30 2.43
CA LEU A 124 3.20 -8.46 1.16
C LEU A 124 3.06 -9.89 0.63
N GLY A 125 3.30 -10.91 1.46
CA GLY A 125 3.18 -12.31 1.08
C GLY A 125 1.82 -12.63 0.46
N ILE A 126 0.74 -12.21 1.11
CA ILE A 126 -0.63 -12.40 0.60
C ILE A 126 -0.83 -11.70 -0.76
N CYS A 127 -0.29 -10.49 -0.94
CA CYS A 127 -0.38 -9.79 -2.21
C CYS A 127 0.32 -10.56 -3.34
N LEU A 128 1.51 -11.11 -3.06
CA LEU A 128 2.27 -11.89 -4.03
C LEU A 128 1.59 -13.22 -4.36
N ASP A 129 1.05 -13.91 -3.35
CA ASP A 129 0.29 -15.15 -3.54
C ASP A 129 -0.94 -14.93 -4.44
N HIS A 130 -1.61 -13.77 -4.32
CA HIS A 130 -2.72 -13.41 -5.21
C HIS A 130 -2.28 -13.14 -6.65
N LEU A 131 -1.13 -12.51 -6.88
CA LEU A 131 -0.60 -12.33 -8.23
C LEU A 131 -0.25 -13.68 -8.88
N ASP A 132 0.32 -14.61 -8.12
CA ASP A 132 0.64 -15.95 -8.59
C ASP A 132 -0.62 -16.78 -8.90
N THR A 133 -1.61 -16.72 -8.01
CA THR A 133 -2.89 -17.43 -8.18
C THR A 133 -3.68 -16.93 -9.39
N LEU A 134 -3.58 -15.63 -9.71
CA LEU A 134 -4.29 -14.98 -10.80
C LEU A 134 -3.31 -14.58 -11.91
N CYS A 135 -2.36 -15.45 -12.25
CA CYS A 135 -1.28 -15.10 -13.17
C CYS A 135 -1.69 -15.07 -14.66
N HIS A 136 -2.90 -15.51 -15.02
CA HIS A 136 -3.37 -15.56 -16.39
C HIS A 136 -4.35 -14.44 -16.75
N GLY A 137 -4.56 -13.45 -15.89
CA GLY A 137 -5.48 -12.33 -16.15
C GLY A 137 -6.86 -12.45 -15.50
N GLU A 138 -7.09 -13.50 -14.72
CA GLU A 138 -8.33 -13.74 -13.96
C GLU A 138 -8.74 -12.50 -13.14
N GLY A 139 -7.76 -11.79 -12.58
CA GLY A 139 -7.99 -10.60 -11.77
C GLY A 139 -8.67 -9.43 -12.49
N THR A 140 -8.75 -9.45 -13.83
CA THR A 140 -9.51 -8.46 -14.62
C THR A 140 -11.02 -8.73 -14.64
N LEU A 141 -11.45 -9.95 -14.33
CA LEU A 141 -12.83 -10.41 -14.49
C LEU A 141 -13.77 -9.86 -13.41
N TYR A 142 -13.23 -9.50 -12.25
CA TYR A 142 -14.01 -8.97 -11.15
C TYR A 142 -13.52 -7.58 -10.76
N LYS A 143 -14.48 -6.67 -10.60
CA LYS A 143 -14.22 -5.31 -10.12
C LYS A 143 -14.96 -5.09 -8.82
N THR A 144 -14.28 -4.44 -7.88
CA THR A 144 -14.88 -4.02 -6.62
C THR A 144 -14.62 -2.55 -6.36
N THR A 145 -15.59 -1.91 -5.72
CA THR A 145 -15.52 -0.50 -5.37
C THR A 145 -14.66 -0.32 -4.14
N LEU A 146 -13.58 0.45 -4.29
CA LEU A 146 -12.81 0.93 -3.18
C LEU A 146 -13.60 2.04 -2.46
N PRO A 147 -13.93 1.88 -1.16
CA PRO A 147 -14.64 2.90 -0.41
C PRO A 147 -13.68 4.06 -0.13
N LEU A 148 -13.72 5.03 -1.03
CA LEU A 148 -13.04 6.32 -1.00
C LEU A 148 -14.09 7.42 -0.80
N HIS A 149 -13.64 8.65 -0.48
CA HIS A 149 -14.51 9.83 -0.54
C HIS A 149 -15.18 9.93 -1.92
N GLU A 150 -14.40 9.69 -2.98
CA GLU A 150 -14.89 9.44 -4.33
C GLU A 150 -14.67 7.96 -4.68
N PRO A 151 -15.74 7.13 -4.64
CA PRO A 151 -15.61 5.69 -4.82
C PRO A 151 -15.00 5.32 -6.17
N LEU A 152 -14.04 4.39 -6.16
CA LEU A 152 -13.33 3.97 -7.35
C LEU A 152 -13.54 2.48 -7.60
N THR A 153 -14.05 2.12 -8.77
CA THR A 153 -14.24 0.72 -9.16
C THR A 153 -12.97 0.20 -9.82
N LEU A 154 -12.31 -0.76 -9.18
CA LEU A 154 -11.03 -1.30 -9.62
C LEU A 154 -11.11 -2.82 -9.78
N ASP A 155 -10.38 -3.35 -10.76
CA ASP A 155 -10.07 -4.78 -10.83
C ASP A 155 -9.01 -5.18 -9.78
N VAL A 156 -8.75 -6.48 -9.63
CA VAL A 156 -7.81 -6.98 -8.60
C VAL A 156 -6.41 -6.41 -8.77
N TYR A 157 -5.91 -6.35 -10.01
CA TYR A 157 -4.55 -5.89 -10.30
C TYR A 157 -4.42 -4.38 -10.06
N GLN A 158 -5.44 -3.61 -10.42
CA GLN A 158 -5.54 -2.20 -10.12
C GLN A 158 -5.55 -1.94 -8.61
N HIS A 159 -6.28 -2.74 -7.82
CA HIS A 159 -6.26 -2.64 -6.36
C HIS A 159 -4.86 -2.93 -5.78
N LEU A 160 -4.19 -3.98 -6.25
CA LEU A 160 -2.83 -4.31 -5.80
C LEU A 160 -1.82 -3.22 -6.17
N TYR A 161 -1.94 -2.65 -7.38
CA TYR A 161 -1.14 -1.50 -7.80
C TYR A 161 -1.40 -0.28 -6.92
N PHE A 162 -2.67 0.02 -6.65
CA PHE A 162 -3.06 1.10 -5.74
C PHE A 162 -2.44 0.91 -4.35
N LEU A 163 -2.47 -0.31 -3.79
CA LEU A 163 -1.90 -0.62 -2.49
C LEU A 163 -0.38 -0.34 -2.43
N ALA A 164 0.35 -0.71 -3.48
CA ALA A 164 1.79 -0.43 -3.58
C ALA A 164 2.09 1.08 -3.59
N HIS A 165 1.30 1.87 -4.32
CA HIS A 165 1.49 3.33 -4.36
C HIS A 165 0.98 4.05 -3.13
N PHE A 166 -0.05 3.51 -2.48
CA PHE A 166 -0.55 4.01 -1.22
C PHE A 166 0.54 3.92 -0.14
N GLY A 167 1.20 2.76 0.01
CA GLY A 167 2.33 2.62 0.92
C GLY A 167 3.50 3.55 0.58
N ARG A 168 3.83 3.68 -0.71
CA ARG A 168 4.89 4.59 -1.17
C ARG A 168 4.60 6.05 -0.84
N SER A 169 3.34 6.47 -0.92
CA SER A 169 2.92 7.84 -0.63
C SER A 169 3.14 8.24 0.83
N HIS A 170 3.22 7.27 1.74
CA HIS A 170 3.55 7.51 3.16
C HIS A 170 5.06 7.65 3.42
N VAL A 171 5.93 7.16 2.53
CA VAL A 171 7.40 7.24 2.71
C VAL A 171 7.85 8.70 2.80
N LYS A 172 7.29 9.58 1.96
CA LYS A 172 7.62 11.02 2.00
C LYS A 172 7.40 11.64 3.38
N ARG A 173 6.37 11.22 4.11
CA ARG A 173 6.12 11.71 5.48
C ARG A 173 7.19 11.24 6.46
N LEU A 174 7.63 9.98 6.34
CA LEU A 174 8.71 9.45 7.16
C LEU A 174 10.02 10.22 6.90
N GLU A 175 10.31 10.51 5.63
CA GLU A 175 11.47 11.32 5.22
C GLU A 175 11.39 12.75 5.78
N GLU A 176 10.23 13.40 5.72
CA GLU A 176 10.00 14.74 6.28
C GLU A 176 10.25 14.77 7.79
N ASN A 177 9.70 13.80 8.54
CA ASN A 177 9.91 13.68 9.98
C ASN A 177 11.40 13.49 10.33
N LYS A 178 12.11 12.63 9.59
CA LYS A 178 13.55 12.40 9.78
C LYS A 178 14.37 13.66 9.49
N ALA A 179 14.02 14.39 8.43
CA ALA A 179 14.71 15.63 8.07
C ALA A 179 14.53 16.71 9.14
N GLU A 180 13.32 16.86 9.67
CA GLU A 180 13.02 17.82 10.74
C GLU A 180 13.77 17.47 12.04
N PHE A 181 13.78 16.19 12.44
CA PHE A 181 14.56 15.71 13.58
C PHE A 181 16.06 16.03 13.45
N ALA A 182 16.64 15.82 12.26
CA ALA A 182 18.05 16.12 12.01
C ALA A 182 18.38 17.62 12.12
N LEU A 183 17.44 18.51 11.77
CA LEU A 183 17.61 19.96 11.93
C LEU A 183 17.61 20.38 13.40
N LEU A 184 16.80 19.73 14.25
CA LEU A 184 16.82 19.99 15.70
C LEU A 184 18.16 19.61 16.33
N GLY A 185 18.73 18.46 15.96
CA GLY A 185 20.04 18.02 16.45
C GLY A 185 21.20 18.94 16.03
N ARG A 186 21.06 19.70 14.94
CA ARG A 186 22.05 20.70 14.49
C ARG A 186 21.93 22.04 15.19
N ASN A 187 20.74 22.40 15.69
CA ASN A 187 20.51 23.66 16.40
C ASN A 187 20.85 23.59 17.90
N LEU A 188 21.16 22.39 18.41
CA LEU A 188 21.55 22.13 19.80
C LEU A 188 23.07 21.97 19.99
N ASN A 189 23.85 22.02 18.91
CA ASN A 189 25.32 21.98 18.88
C ASN A 189 25.89 23.32 18.39
#